data_AF-A0A935P9L5-F1
#
_entry.id   AF-A0A935P9L5-F1
#
_cell.length_a   1.000
_cell.length_b   1.000
_cell.length_c   1.000
_cell.angle_alpha   90.00
_cell.angle_beta   90.00
_cell.angle_gamma   90.00
#
_symmetry.space_group_name_H-M   'P 1'
#
loop_
_entity.id
_entity.type
_entity.pdbx_description
1 polymer ?
#
loop_
_entity_poly.entity_id
_entity_poly.type
_entity_poly.pdbx_seq_one_letter_code
_entity_poly.pdbx_strand_id
1 'polypeptide(L)'
;MDELAHPVGDPAWRFRGFRTHPETIDNQRDFLTVAASLAARSAHPGAPDLHRVALWNSRGAKDVVAFEEHGDAGFGGNLSLHEGGPVPALVGTAALFAARGWNVPDPLGPVAAEWAGEGAFVYFCGWGGAARAALRFGG
;
A
#
# COMPACT_ATOMS: atom_id res chain seq x y z
N MET A 1 -13.38 -17.61 -17.85
CA MET A 1 -12.99 -16.20 -17.68
C MET A 1 -13.95 -15.65 -16.64
N ASP A 2 -13.67 -15.96 -15.38
CA ASP A 2 -14.62 -15.81 -14.28
C ASP A 2 -13.84 -15.27 -13.08
N GLU A 3 -13.41 -14.01 -13.20
CA GLU A 3 -12.46 -13.37 -12.27
C GLU A 3 -12.98 -12.01 -11.78
N LEU A 4 -14.31 -11.85 -11.73
CA LEU A 4 -14.97 -10.59 -11.34
C LEU A 4 -15.76 -10.67 -10.02
N ALA A 5 -15.63 -11.77 -9.27
CA ALA A 5 -16.33 -11.96 -8.00
C ALA A 5 -15.49 -11.58 -6.77
N HIS A 6 -14.55 -10.63 -6.88
CA HIS A 6 -13.97 -10.05 -5.67
C HIS A 6 -15.01 -9.09 -5.06
N PRO A 7 -15.45 -9.31 -3.81
CA PRO A 7 -16.41 -8.42 -3.18
C PRO A 7 -15.85 -7.00 -3.17
N VAL A 8 -16.68 -6.04 -3.56
CA VAL A 8 -16.42 -4.63 -3.23
C VAL A 8 -16.31 -4.61 -1.70
N GLY A 9 -15.12 -4.30 -1.18
CA GLY A 9 -14.90 -4.19 0.26
C GLY A 9 -15.84 -3.18 0.90
N ASP A 10 -15.72 -2.97 2.21
CA ASP A 10 -16.51 -1.94 2.90
C ASP A 10 -16.42 -0.60 2.13
N PRO A 11 -17.55 0.02 1.72
CA PRO A 11 -17.56 1.28 0.99
C PRO A 11 -16.79 2.41 1.69
N ALA A 12 -16.71 2.38 3.03
CA ALA A 12 -15.89 3.32 3.81
C ALA A 12 -14.38 3.18 3.53
N TRP A 13 -13.97 2.00 3.07
CA TRP A 13 -12.59 1.60 2.75
C TRP A 13 -12.30 1.58 1.26
N ARG A 14 -13.10 2.27 0.45
CA ARG A 14 -12.84 2.39 -0.98
C ARG A 14 -11.53 3.13 -1.23
N PHE A 15 -10.64 2.54 -2.01
CA PHE A 15 -9.40 3.17 -2.45
C PHE A 15 -9.72 4.31 -3.44
N ARG A 16 -9.32 5.54 -3.07
CA ARG A 16 -9.63 6.77 -3.82
C ARG A 16 -8.47 7.26 -4.67
N GLY A 17 -7.23 6.94 -4.28
CA GLY A 17 -6.05 7.38 -5.00
C GLY A 17 -4.79 7.28 -4.17
N PHE A 18 -3.69 7.72 -4.77
CA PHE A 18 -2.38 7.70 -4.15
C PHE A 18 -1.51 8.84 -4.68
N ARG A 19 -0.44 9.16 -3.95
CA ARG A 19 0.64 10.02 -4.42
C ARG A 19 1.97 9.35 -4.09
N THR A 20 2.86 9.27 -5.08
CA THR A 20 4.17 8.64 -4.93
C THR A 20 5.29 9.67 -4.76
N HIS A 21 6.35 9.26 -4.07
CA HIS A 21 7.63 9.97 -4.04
C HIS A 21 8.80 8.99 -4.24
N PRO A 22 9.66 9.18 -5.26
CA PRO A 22 9.56 10.18 -6.31
C PRO A 22 8.32 9.97 -7.21
N GLU A 23 7.87 11.03 -7.88
CA GLU A 23 6.71 10.99 -8.78
C GLU A 23 7.13 10.54 -10.19
N THR A 24 7.53 9.27 -10.30
CA THR A 24 7.93 8.65 -11.58
C THR A 24 7.04 7.46 -11.89
N ILE A 25 6.84 7.17 -13.18
CA ILE A 25 6.03 6.04 -13.64
C ILE A 25 6.57 4.71 -13.08
N ASP A 26 7.89 4.55 -13.01
CA ASP A 26 8.49 3.34 -12.45
C ASP A 26 8.21 3.19 -10.95
N ASN A 27 8.35 4.26 -10.17
CA ASN A 27 8.03 4.21 -8.75
C ASN A 27 6.53 3.95 -8.52
N GLN A 28 5.65 4.49 -9.36
CA GLN A 28 4.21 4.18 -9.34
C GLN A 28 3.93 2.70 -9.63
N ARG A 29 4.56 2.13 -10.66
CA ARG A 29 4.40 0.71 -11.02
C ARG A 29 4.93 -0.23 -9.95
N ASP A 30 6.08 0.11 -9.35
CA ASP A 30 6.66 -0.65 -8.24
C ASP A 30 5.75 -0.58 -7.01
N PHE A 31 5.30 0.62 -6.65
CA PHE A 31 4.31 0.81 -5.58
C PHE A 31 3.06 -0.05 -5.80
N LEU A 32 2.44 0.01 -6.98
CA LEU A 32 1.23 -0.76 -7.28
C LEU A 32 1.50 -2.27 -7.24
N THR A 33 2.70 -2.69 -7.64
CA THR A 33 3.13 -4.09 -7.54
C THR A 33 3.23 -4.52 -6.06
N VAL A 34 3.87 -3.73 -5.19
CA VAL A 34 3.93 -4.00 -3.74
C VAL A 34 2.52 -4.06 -3.14
N ALA A 35 1.71 -3.04 -3.40
CA ALA A 35 0.37 -2.91 -2.84
C ALA A 35 -0.52 -4.10 -3.26
N ALA A 36 -0.51 -4.47 -4.54
CA ALA A 36 -1.24 -5.64 -5.02
C ALA A 36 -0.78 -6.94 -4.34
N SER A 37 0.54 -7.13 -4.20
CA SER A 37 1.13 -8.34 -3.62
C SER A 37 0.78 -8.51 -2.14
N LEU A 38 0.94 -7.44 -1.36
CA LEU A 38 0.66 -7.46 0.07
C LEU A 38 -0.84 -7.54 0.35
N ALA A 39 -1.66 -6.77 -0.38
CA ALA A 39 -3.10 -6.74 -0.16
C ALA A 39 -3.79 -8.06 -0.56
N ALA A 40 -3.22 -8.84 -1.49
CA ALA A 40 -3.72 -10.17 -1.84
C ALA A 40 -3.74 -11.15 -0.65
N ARG A 41 -2.91 -10.90 0.36
CA ARG A 41 -2.77 -11.77 1.54
C ARG A 41 -3.46 -11.23 2.79
N SER A 42 -3.95 -9.99 2.74
CA SER A 42 -4.41 -9.28 3.91
C SER A 42 -5.91 -9.42 4.15
N ALA A 43 -6.28 -9.48 5.43
CA ALA A 43 -7.67 -9.41 5.88
C ALA A 43 -8.12 -7.96 6.19
N HIS A 44 -7.25 -6.97 6.00
CA HIS A 44 -7.55 -5.56 6.27
C HIS A 44 -8.75 -5.09 5.42
N PRO A 45 -9.69 -4.29 5.97
CA PRO A 45 -10.93 -3.90 5.26
C PRO A 45 -10.71 -3.22 3.91
N GLY A 46 -9.64 -2.41 3.78
CA GLY A 46 -9.25 -1.77 2.52
C GLY A 46 -8.41 -2.63 1.56
N ALA A 47 -7.95 -3.81 1.97
CA ALA A 47 -7.07 -4.65 1.15
C ALA A 47 -7.74 -5.17 -0.13
N PRO A 48 -9.00 -5.66 -0.14
CA PRO A 48 -9.62 -6.14 -1.37
C PRO A 48 -9.70 -5.09 -2.48
N ASP A 49 -10.08 -3.85 -2.14
CA ASP A 49 -10.20 -2.78 -3.13
C ASP A 49 -8.84 -2.26 -3.58
N LEU A 50 -7.88 -2.12 -2.66
CA LEU A 50 -6.49 -1.80 -2.98
C LEU A 50 -5.89 -2.86 -3.92
N HIS A 51 -6.06 -4.16 -3.62
CA HIS A 51 -5.55 -5.25 -4.43
C HIS A 51 -6.09 -5.17 -5.86
N ARG A 52 -7.42 -5.04 -6.00
CA ARG A 52 -8.10 -4.96 -7.30
C ARG A 52 -7.57 -3.80 -8.16
N VAL A 53 -7.51 -2.59 -7.59
CA VAL A 53 -7.05 -1.40 -8.33
C VAL A 53 -5.55 -1.50 -8.62
N ALA A 54 -4.75 -1.92 -7.64
CA ALA A 54 -3.31 -2.00 -7.80
C ALA A 54 -2.92 -3.06 -8.84
N LEU A 55 -3.56 -4.24 -8.83
CA LEU A 55 -3.26 -5.32 -9.75
C LEU A 55 -3.41 -4.87 -11.22
N TRP A 56 -4.51 -4.20 -11.57
CA TRP A 56 -4.76 -3.69 -12.92
C TRP A 56 -3.78 -2.64 -13.42
N ASN A 57 -3.11 -1.93 -12.51
CA ASN A 57 -2.19 -0.84 -12.85
C ASN A 57 -0.71 -1.19 -12.58
N SER A 58 -0.44 -2.40 -12.09
CA SER A 58 0.88 -2.89 -11.70
C SER A 58 1.60 -3.66 -12.81
N ARG A 59 2.78 -4.22 -12.48
CA ARG A 59 3.48 -5.24 -13.29
C ARG A 59 3.09 -6.68 -12.90
N GLY A 60 1.93 -6.85 -12.25
CA GLY A 60 1.45 -8.09 -11.67
C GLY A 60 1.95 -8.31 -10.24
N ALA A 61 1.16 -9.02 -9.44
CA ALA A 61 1.52 -9.35 -8.06
C ALA A 61 2.77 -10.27 -7.99
N LYS A 62 3.50 -10.15 -6.90
CA LYS A 62 4.69 -10.94 -6.55
C LYS A 62 4.40 -11.80 -5.34
N ASP A 63 5.16 -12.89 -5.21
CA ASP A 63 5.10 -13.72 -4.02
C ASP A 63 5.61 -12.94 -2.81
N VAL A 64 4.83 -13.00 -1.73
CA VAL A 64 5.16 -12.40 -0.44
C VAL A 64 5.56 -13.52 0.52
N VAL A 65 6.73 -13.40 1.11
CA VAL A 65 7.22 -14.29 2.18
C VAL A 65 7.24 -13.56 3.51
N ALA A 66 7.16 -14.29 4.63
CA ALA A 66 7.11 -13.69 5.97
C ALA A 66 6.04 -12.60 6.12
N PHE A 67 4.85 -12.86 5.57
CA PHE A 67 3.71 -11.95 5.66
C PHE A 67 3.28 -11.77 7.13
N GLU A 68 2.96 -10.53 7.49
CA GLU A 68 2.57 -10.13 8.85
C GLU A 68 1.39 -9.15 8.79
N GLU A 69 0.41 -9.39 9.67
CA GLU A 69 -0.73 -8.51 9.88
C GLU A 69 -0.51 -7.62 11.10
N HIS A 70 -0.96 -6.37 11.02
CA HIS A 70 -0.87 -5.39 12.10
C HIS A 70 -2.25 -4.83 12.49
N GLY A 71 -3.32 -5.59 12.25
CA GLY A 71 -4.70 -5.15 12.48
C GLY A 71 -5.00 -3.87 11.69
N ASP A 72 -5.63 -2.89 12.32
CA ASP A 72 -5.96 -1.62 11.67
C ASP A 72 -4.72 -0.77 11.32
N ALA A 73 -3.54 -1.10 11.88
CA ALA A 73 -2.33 -0.34 11.60
C ALA A 73 -1.76 -0.63 10.20
N GLY A 74 -2.10 -1.78 9.59
CA GLY A 74 -1.64 -2.17 8.25
C GLY A 74 -1.17 -3.62 8.15
N PHE A 75 -0.39 -3.92 7.11
CA PHE A 75 0.11 -5.26 6.78
C PHE A 75 1.41 -5.18 6.00
N GLY A 76 2.28 -6.19 6.15
CA GLY A 76 3.61 -6.19 5.57
C GLY A 76 4.12 -7.58 5.24
N GLY A 77 5.33 -7.63 4.68
CA GLY A 77 6.01 -8.87 4.34
C GLY A 77 7.23 -8.59 3.47
N ASN A 78 7.94 -9.63 3.08
CA ASN A 78 9.11 -9.51 2.22
C ASN A 78 8.75 -9.94 0.80
N LEU A 79 9.19 -9.17 -0.21
CA LEU A 79 8.95 -9.51 -1.61
C LEU A 79 10.08 -9.02 -2.52
N SER A 80 10.26 -9.69 -3.65
CA SER A 80 11.31 -9.36 -4.64
C SER A 80 10.72 -8.46 -5.73
N LEU A 81 11.00 -7.16 -5.65
CA LEU A 81 10.64 -6.20 -6.71
C LEU A 81 11.59 -6.25 -7.90
N HIS A 82 12.88 -6.36 -7.61
CA HIS A 82 13.99 -6.28 -8.55
C HIS A 82 14.99 -7.41 -8.29
N GLU A 83 16.05 -7.48 -9.09
CA GLU A 83 17.21 -8.31 -8.79
C GLU A 83 17.83 -7.88 -7.44
N GLY A 84 18.16 -8.85 -6.58
CA GLY A 84 18.68 -8.58 -5.22
C GLY A 84 17.95 -9.29 -4.09
N GLY A 85 16.87 -10.02 -4.40
CA GLY A 85 16.14 -10.84 -3.44
C GLY A 85 15.04 -10.09 -2.68
N PRO A 86 14.38 -10.77 -1.73
CA PRO A 86 13.24 -10.19 -1.01
C PRO A 86 13.67 -9.03 -0.11
N VAL A 87 12.98 -7.90 -0.24
CA VAL A 87 13.12 -6.74 0.65
C VAL A 87 11.86 -6.60 1.51
N PRO A 88 11.98 -6.09 2.74
CA PRO A 88 10.80 -5.83 3.56
C PRO A 88 9.98 -4.73 2.91
N ALA A 89 8.67 -4.93 2.87
CA ALA A 89 7.65 -4.05 2.34
C ALA A 89 6.48 -3.93 3.32
N LEU A 90 5.81 -2.77 3.29
CA LEU A 90 4.80 -2.41 4.27
C LEU A 90 3.73 -1.54 3.64
N VAL A 91 2.46 -1.84 3.91
CA VAL A 91 1.33 -0.91 3.81
C VAL A 91 0.87 -0.61 5.23
N GLY A 92 0.87 0.64 5.66
CA GLY A 92 0.58 0.94 7.06
C GLY A 92 0.40 2.41 7.40
N THR A 93 -0.11 2.69 8.59
CA THR A 93 -0.22 4.04 9.12
C THR A 93 1.16 4.68 9.34
N ALA A 94 1.21 6.01 9.48
CA ALA A 94 2.45 6.72 9.85
C ALA A 94 3.06 6.17 11.16
N ALA A 95 2.22 5.82 12.13
CA ALA A 95 2.66 5.25 13.40
C ALA A 95 3.35 3.90 13.22
N LEU A 96 2.86 3.04 12.32
CA LEU A 96 3.49 1.75 12.04
C LEU A 96 4.84 1.92 11.33
N PHE A 97 4.95 2.87 10.39
CA PHE A 97 6.24 3.23 9.79
C PHE A 97 7.24 3.71 10.84
N ALA A 98 6.83 4.62 11.73
CA ALA A 98 7.67 5.12 12.81
C ALA A 98 8.11 4.00 13.77
N ALA A 99 7.20 3.09 14.14
CA ALA A 99 7.51 1.95 15.00
C ALA A 99 8.53 0.97 14.39
N ARG A 100 8.56 0.88 13.05
CA ARG A 100 9.57 0.10 12.31
C ARG A 100 10.88 0.86 12.08
N GLY A 101 10.96 2.14 12.48
CA GLY A 101 12.08 3.02 12.18
C GLY A 101 12.17 3.42 10.71
N TRP A 102 11.05 3.35 9.98
CA TRP A 102 11.00 3.66 8.54
C TRP A 102 10.66 5.13 8.32
N ASN A 103 11.29 5.72 7.31
CA ASN A 103 11.09 7.13 6.99
C ASN A 103 9.80 7.34 6.16
N VAL A 104 9.04 8.39 6.49
CA VAL A 104 7.99 8.93 5.61
C VAL A 104 8.53 10.24 5.02
N PRO A 105 8.88 10.28 3.73
CA PRO A 105 9.46 11.47 3.11
C PRO A 105 8.57 12.70 3.21
N ASP A 106 9.20 13.88 3.37
CA ASP A 106 8.53 15.18 3.52
C ASP A 106 7.44 15.45 2.47
N PRO A 107 7.54 15.05 1.19
CA PRO A 107 6.46 15.31 0.23
C PRO A 107 5.17 14.49 0.49
N LEU A 108 5.26 13.39 1.22
CA LEU A 108 4.11 12.52 1.50
C LEU A 108 3.37 12.91 2.79
N GLY A 109 4.08 13.47 3.77
CA GLY A 109 3.51 13.87 5.07
C GLY A 109 2.38 14.93 4.95
N PRO A 110 2.62 16.09 4.31
CA PRO A 110 1.61 17.13 4.12
C PRO A 110 0.40 16.67 3.33
N VAL A 111 0.60 15.84 2.30
CA VAL A 111 -0.49 15.27 1.48
C VAL A 111 -1.35 14.33 2.32
N ALA A 112 -0.71 13.51 3.16
CA ALA A 112 -1.41 12.66 4.08
C ALA A 112 -2.21 13.46 5.12
N ALA A 113 -1.64 14.55 5.64
CA ALA A 113 -2.32 15.43 6.59
C ALA A 113 -3.52 16.16 5.95
N GLU A 114 -3.38 16.62 4.70
CA GLU A 114 -4.46 17.22 3.90
C GLU A 114 -5.63 16.24 3.75
N TRP A 115 -5.37 15.02 3.24
CA TRP A 115 -6.41 14.01 3.06
C TRP A 115 -7.03 13.55 4.37
N ALA A 116 -6.26 13.42 5.45
CA ALA A 116 -6.80 13.13 6.76
C ALA A 116 -7.72 14.26 7.27
N GLY A 117 -7.39 15.52 7.00
CA GLY A 117 -8.25 16.68 7.28
C GLY A 117 -9.55 16.68 6.49
N GLU A 118 -9.59 16.02 5.33
CA GLU A 118 -10.81 15.76 4.54
C GLU A 118 -11.61 14.54 5.04
N GLY A 119 -11.18 13.89 6.12
CA GLY A 119 -11.83 12.70 6.68
C GLY A 119 -11.46 11.38 6.02
N ALA A 120 -10.41 11.35 5.18
CA ALA A 120 -9.93 10.10 4.59
C ALA A 120 -9.10 9.28 5.59
N PHE A 121 -9.15 7.96 5.45
CA PHE A 121 -8.17 7.07 6.07
C PHE A 121 -6.90 7.07 5.22
N VAL A 122 -5.77 7.39 5.84
CA VAL A 122 -4.50 7.53 5.13
C VAL A 122 -3.49 6.49 5.58
N TYR A 123 -2.93 5.77 4.61
CA TYR A 123 -1.88 4.78 4.78
C TYR A 123 -0.69 5.15 3.91
N PHE A 124 0.45 4.53 4.17
CA PHE A 124 1.65 4.63 3.36
C PHE A 124 2.01 3.26 2.83
N CYS A 125 2.56 3.21 1.64
CA CYS A 125 3.17 2.00 1.09
C CYS A 125 4.66 2.23 0.88
N GLY A 126 5.49 1.28 1.29
CA GLY A 126 6.93 1.43 1.26
C GLY A 126 7.66 0.10 1.23
N TRP A 127 8.96 0.18 0.96
CA TRP A 127 9.89 -0.94 1.01
C TRP A 127 11.30 -0.44 1.31
N GLY A 128 12.14 -1.33 1.84
CA GLY A 128 13.55 -1.03 2.10
C GLY A 128 13.75 0.12 3.09
N GLY A 129 12.87 0.26 4.09
CA GLY A 129 13.02 1.26 5.15
C GLY A 129 12.39 2.63 4.89
N ALA A 130 11.65 2.82 3.79
CA ALA A 130 11.03 4.10 3.49
C ALA A 130 9.67 3.97 2.80
N ALA A 131 8.76 4.89 3.13
CA ALA A 131 7.54 5.10 2.38
C ALA A 131 7.85 5.64 0.98
N ARG A 132 7.08 5.16 0.00
CA ARG A 132 7.18 5.53 -1.42
C ARG A 132 5.86 6.05 -1.97
N ALA A 133 4.76 5.81 -1.26
CA ALA A 133 3.45 6.35 -1.59
C ALA A 133 2.62 6.66 -0.34
N ALA A 134 1.79 7.69 -0.41
CA ALA A 134 0.63 7.90 0.44
C ALA A 134 -0.62 7.37 -0.28
N LEU A 135 -1.50 6.72 0.46
CA LEU A 135 -2.71 6.04 0.01
C LEU A 135 -3.93 6.72 0.63
N ARG A 136 -4.95 6.99 -0.16
CA ARG A 136 -6.22 7.55 0.31
C ARG A 136 -7.33 6.50 0.24
N PHE A 137 -7.98 6.28 1.37
CA PHE A 137 -9.19 5.46 1.47
C PHE A 137 -10.34 6.27 2.07
N GLY A 138 -11.57 5.98 1.64
CA GLY A 138 -12.73 6.70 2.14
C GLY A 138 -12.75 8.20 1.79
N GLY A 139 -13.76 8.90 2.30
CA GLY A 139 -14.14 10.25 1.85
C GLY A 139 -15.24 10.23 0.81
#